data_AF-A0A9D1Z3B9-F1
#
_entry.id   AF-A0A9D1Z3B9-F1
#
_cell.length_a   1.000
_cell.length_b   1.000
_cell.length_c   1.000
_cell.angle_alpha   90.00
_cell.angle_beta   90.00
_cell.angle_gamma   90.00
#
_symmetry.space_group_name_H-M   'P 1'
#
loop_
_entity.id
_entity.type
_entity.pdbx_description
1 polymer ?
#
loop_
_entity_poly.entity_id
_entity_poly.type
_entity_poly.pdbx_seq_one_letter_code
_entity_poly.pdbx_strand_id
1 'polypeptide(L)'
;MSDVSYSNIPPMMAAIQSGDIEAIRFLLHAGHSPNEPQCYQVTIGGRPREEETYPLELAVLENRMDMVQLLIEAGADLTRNPAELIYGSLRSPDLTLFSILVDAGVRIPAKQEDIYRLFLYLEDRRDPDIRSILNRLGMDLKRYGGEALRSMASCGNQL
;
A
#
# COMPACT_ATOMS: atom_id res chain seq x y z
N MET A 1 -24.27 4.71 16.55
CA MET A 1 -23.00 4.08 16.11
C MET A 1 -23.37 2.72 15.56
N SER A 2 -23.13 2.48 14.28
CA SER A 2 -23.21 1.10 13.76
C SER A 2 -22.09 0.31 14.42
N ASP A 3 -22.44 -0.69 15.24
CA ASP A 3 -21.48 -1.65 15.75
C ASP A 3 -20.84 -2.35 14.55
N VAL A 4 -19.55 -2.07 14.34
CA VAL A 4 -18.70 -2.81 13.43
C VAL A 4 -17.92 -3.80 14.28
N SER A 5 -18.08 -5.10 14.01
CA SER A 5 -17.32 -6.15 14.69
C SER A 5 -16.59 -7.03 13.67
N TYR A 6 -15.43 -7.56 14.08
CA TYR A 6 -14.60 -8.44 13.29
C TYR A 6 -14.52 -9.81 13.97
N SER A 7 -14.65 -10.88 13.20
CA SER A 7 -14.57 -12.28 13.64
C SER A 7 -13.78 -13.12 12.64
N ASN A 8 -13.37 -14.33 13.06
CA ASN A 8 -12.54 -15.23 12.25
C ASN A 8 -11.22 -14.59 11.78
N ILE A 9 -10.61 -13.72 12.61
CA ILE A 9 -9.38 -13.02 12.26
C ILE A 9 -8.22 -14.02 12.12
N PRO A 10 -7.59 -14.15 10.95
CA PRO A 10 -6.46 -15.04 10.76
C PRO A 10 -5.24 -14.65 11.60
N PRO A 11 -4.40 -15.60 12.05
CA PRO A 11 -3.24 -15.30 12.89
C PRO A 11 -2.26 -14.29 12.28
N MET A 12 -2.00 -14.37 10.97
CA MET A 12 -1.09 -13.45 10.29
C MET A 12 -1.67 -12.04 10.21
N MET A 13 -2.98 -11.89 9.95
CA MET A 13 -3.66 -10.59 10.03
C MET A 13 -3.58 -10.00 11.45
N ALA A 14 -3.86 -10.80 12.48
CA ALA A 14 -3.81 -10.33 13.87
C ALA A 14 -2.39 -9.87 14.25
N ALA A 15 -1.36 -10.61 13.83
CA ALA A 15 0.05 -10.25 14.06
C ALA A 15 0.42 -8.92 13.38
N ILE A 16 -0.03 -8.69 12.14
CA ILE A 16 0.23 -7.43 11.42
C ILE A 16 -0.43 -6.25 12.15
N GLN A 17 -1.69 -6.41 12.55
CA GLN A 17 -2.42 -5.35 13.25
C GLN A 17 -1.80 -5.01 14.61
N SER A 18 -1.40 -6.03 15.37
CA SER A 18 -0.77 -5.85 16.68
C SER A 18 0.67 -5.36 16.61
N GLY A 19 1.35 -5.51 15.45
CA GLY A 19 2.77 -5.20 15.33
C GLY A 19 3.68 -6.33 15.85
N ASP A 20 3.17 -7.56 15.97
CA ASP A 20 3.95 -8.72 16.42
C ASP A 20 4.75 -9.33 15.26
N ILE A 21 5.94 -8.78 15.01
CA ILE A 21 6.84 -9.26 13.95
C ILE A 21 7.33 -10.68 14.19
N GLU A 22 7.50 -11.10 15.44
CA GLU A 22 7.97 -12.45 15.78
C GLU A 22 6.90 -13.49 15.48
N ALA A 23 5.62 -13.17 15.67
CA ALA A 23 4.53 -14.02 15.21
C ALA A 23 4.52 -14.18 13.69
N ILE A 24 4.75 -13.10 12.91
CA ILE A 24 4.87 -13.21 11.45
C ILE A 24 6.05 -14.12 11.08
N ARG A 25 7.23 -13.92 11.68
CA ARG A 25 8.40 -14.78 11.45
C ARG A 25 8.03 -16.24 11.73
N PHE A 26 7.44 -16.52 12.88
CA PHE A 26 7.05 -17.88 13.26
C PHE A 26 6.10 -18.51 12.24
N LEU A 27 5.06 -17.80 11.79
CA LEU A 27 4.09 -18.29 10.81
C LEU A 27 4.76 -18.60 9.46
N LEU A 28 5.64 -17.73 8.98
CA LEU A 28 6.41 -17.95 7.75
C LEU A 28 7.33 -19.17 7.88
N HIS A 29 8.04 -19.33 9.01
CA HIS A 29 8.87 -20.52 9.26
C HIS A 29 8.05 -21.81 9.38
N ALA A 30 6.81 -21.72 9.85
CA ALA A 30 5.85 -22.83 9.88
C ALA A 30 5.27 -23.16 8.49
N GLY A 31 5.71 -22.48 7.42
CA GLY A 31 5.32 -22.76 6.04
C GLY A 31 4.05 -22.04 5.58
N HIS A 32 3.54 -21.07 6.35
CA HIS A 32 2.43 -20.24 5.87
C HIS A 32 2.93 -19.32 4.75
N SER A 33 2.14 -19.19 3.68
CA SER A 33 2.51 -18.36 2.53
C SER A 33 2.29 -16.87 2.85
N PRO A 34 3.24 -15.97 2.50
CA PRO A 34 3.02 -14.52 2.62
C PRO A 34 2.00 -13.99 1.60
N ASN A 35 1.55 -14.84 0.67
CA ASN A 35 0.63 -14.49 -0.43
C ASN A 35 -0.78 -15.05 -0.23
N GLU A 36 -1.03 -15.75 0.87
CA GLU A 36 -2.36 -16.32 1.13
C GLU A 36 -3.32 -15.22 1.62
N PRO A 37 -4.54 -15.12 1.05
CA PRO A 37 -5.54 -14.19 1.54
C PRO A 37 -5.87 -14.47 3.00
N GLN A 38 -5.93 -13.40 3.78
CA GLN A 38 -6.40 -13.41 5.15
C GLN A 38 -7.91 -13.16 5.13
N CYS A 39 -8.68 -14.24 5.07
CA CYS A 39 -10.16 -14.16 5.07
C CYS A 39 -10.67 -13.93 6.49
N TYR A 40 -11.52 -12.92 6.66
CA TYR A 40 -12.13 -12.58 7.94
C TYR A 40 -13.60 -12.17 7.74
N GLN A 41 -14.36 -12.15 8.82
CA GLN A 41 -15.75 -11.74 8.79
C GLN A 41 -15.90 -10.36 9.42
N VAL A 42 -16.58 -9.45 8.73
CA VAL A 42 -16.97 -8.14 9.26
C VAL A 42 -18.50 -8.06 9.37
N THR A 43 -18.99 -7.61 10.52
CA THR A 43 -20.42 -7.38 10.74
C THR A 43 -20.67 -5.90 10.84
N ILE A 44 -21.46 -5.35 9.90
CA ILE A 44 -21.83 -3.93 9.89
C ILE A 44 -23.36 -3.85 10.01
N GLY A 45 -23.84 -3.27 11.11
CA GLY A 45 -25.29 -3.15 11.35
C GLY A 45 -25.98 -4.52 11.44
N GLY A 46 -25.33 -5.49 12.07
CA GLY A 46 -25.85 -6.85 12.26
C GLY A 46 -25.82 -7.73 11.00
N ARG A 47 -25.19 -7.29 9.90
CA ARG A 47 -25.06 -8.06 8.66
C ARG A 47 -23.61 -8.55 8.49
N PRO A 48 -23.34 -9.85 8.69
CA PRO A 48 -22.01 -10.42 8.48
C PRO A 48 -21.68 -10.45 6.99
N ARG A 49 -20.41 -10.19 6.66
CA ARG A 49 -19.82 -10.28 5.33
C ARG A 49 -18.44 -10.90 5.45
N GLU A 50 -18.13 -11.81 4.53
CA GLU A 50 -16.78 -12.32 4.39
C GLU A 50 -15.98 -11.31 3.56
N GLU A 51 -14.80 -10.96 4.04
CA GLU A 51 -13.84 -10.07 3.40
C GLU A 51 -12.48 -10.77 3.38
N GLU A 52 -11.59 -10.30 2.52
CA GLU A 52 -10.21 -10.79 2.47
C GLU A 52 -9.24 -9.61 2.38
N THR A 53 -8.05 -9.80 2.93
CA THR A 53 -6.93 -8.87 2.76
C THR A 53 -5.64 -9.64 2.55
N TYR A 54 -4.65 -9.03 1.92
CA TYR A 54 -3.36 -9.66 1.70
C TYR A 54 -2.34 -9.18 2.73
N PRO A 55 -1.46 -10.06 3.24
CA PRO A 55 -0.51 -9.69 4.30
C PRO A 55 0.30 -8.44 3.98
N LEU A 56 0.83 -8.34 2.75
CA LEU A 56 1.63 -7.18 2.33
C LEU A 56 0.80 -5.90 2.24
N GLU A 57 -0.40 -5.98 1.67
CA GLU A 57 -1.32 -4.83 1.56
C GLU A 57 -1.67 -4.28 2.94
N LEU A 58 -2.03 -5.17 3.89
CA LEU A 58 -2.34 -4.80 5.25
C LEU A 58 -1.14 -4.17 5.97
N ALA A 59 0.06 -4.74 5.84
CA ALA A 59 1.27 -4.19 6.45
C ALA A 59 1.60 -2.78 5.90
N VAL A 60 1.33 -2.52 4.62
CA VAL A 60 1.46 -1.19 4.02
C VAL A 60 0.42 -0.21 4.57
N LEU A 61 -0.85 -0.61 4.66
CA LEU A 61 -1.93 0.22 5.19
C LEU A 61 -1.73 0.60 6.66
N GLU A 62 -1.21 -0.33 7.47
CA GLU A 62 -0.84 -0.12 8.87
C GLU A 62 0.51 0.59 9.04
N ASN A 63 1.20 0.93 7.95
CA ASN A 63 2.52 1.57 7.93
C ASN A 63 3.58 0.81 8.77
N ARG A 64 3.52 -0.53 8.74
CA ARG A 64 4.42 -1.44 9.47
C ARG A 64 5.64 -1.78 8.62
N MET A 65 6.58 -0.85 8.55
CA MET A 65 7.74 -0.93 7.64
C MET A 65 8.59 -2.20 7.82
N ASP A 66 8.83 -2.61 9.06
CA ASP A 66 9.55 -3.82 9.42
C ASP A 66 8.85 -5.10 8.92
N MET A 67 7.53 -5.13 8.99
CA MET A 67 6.72 -6.23 8.46
C MET A 67 6.64 -6.22 6.94
N VAL A 68 6.57 -5.05 6.31
CA VAL A 68 6.64 -4.91 4.84
C VAL A 68 7.95 -5.49 4.33
N GLN A 69 9.09 -5.12 4.93
CA GLN A 69 10.39 -5.67 4.57
C GLN A 69 10.43 -7.19 4.73
N LEU A 70 9.97 -7.70 5.87
CA LEU A 70 9.93 -9.14 6.13
C LEU A 70 9.07 -9.91 5.11
N LEU A 71 7.89 -9.39 4.77
CA LEU A 71 7.00 -10.05 3.81
C LEU A 71 7.60 -10.03 2.39
N ILE A 72 8.24 -8.93 1.99
CA ILE A 72 8.96 -8.85 0.70
C ILE A 72 10.11 -9.87 0.67
N GLU A 73 10.92 -9.94 1.73
CA GLU A 73 12.00 -10.93 1.87
C GLU A 73 11.49 -12.37 1.81
N ALA A 74 10.28 -12.61 2.33
CA ALA A 74 9.60 -13.90 2.28
C ALA A 74 8.99 -14.23 0.91
N GLY A 75 9.06 -13.34 -0.08
CA GLY A 75 8.54 -13.56 -1.42
C GLY A 75 7.08 -13.13 -1.61
N ALA A 76 6.66 -12.07 -0.92
CA ALA A 76 5.35 -11.45 -1.17
C ALA A 76 5.21 -10.97 -2.62
N ASP A 77 4.03 -11.20 -3.21
CA ASP A 77 3.68 -10.82 -4.58
C ASP A 77 3.37 -9.33 -4.65
N LEU A 78 4.25 -8.61 -5.34
CA LEU A 78 4.18 -7.17 -5.55
C LEU A 78 3.23 -6.75 -6.69
N THR A 79 2.71 -7.73 -7.45
CA THR A 79 1.97 -7.49 -8.70
C THR A 79 0.47 -7.60 -8.56
N ARG A 80 -0.03 -8.16 -7.46
CA ARG A 80 -1.46 -8.39 -7.23
C ARG A 80 -2.26 -7.08 -7.18
N ASN A 81 -1.81 -6.12 -6.38
CA ASN A 81 -2.43 -4.81 -6.24
C ASN A 81 -1.39 -3.69 -6.09
N PRO A 82 -0.59 -3.42 -7.14
CA PRO A 82 0.52 -2.49 -7.05
C PRO A 82 0.06 -1.05 -6.76
N ALA A 83 -1.17 -0.70 -7.19
CA ALA A 83 -1.76 0.59 -6.89
C ALA A 83 -1.96 0.78 -5.38
N GLU A 84 -2.54 -0.19 -4.69
CA GLU A 84 -2.74 -0.11 -3.23
C GLU A 84 -1.41 -0.06 -2.48
N LEU A 85 -0.42 -0.84 -2.90
CA LEU A 85 0.93 -0.78 -2.32
C LEU A 85 1.53 0.63 -2.46
N ILE A 86 1.48 1.22 -3.66
CA ILE A 86 2.01 2.56 -3.89
C ILE A 86 1.19 3.61 -3.12
N TYR A 87 -0.13 3.69 -3.29
CA TYR A 87 -0.91 4.77 -2.68
C TYR A 87 -1.01 4.62 -1.15
N GLY A 88 -1.08 3.40 -0.63
CA GLY A 88 -1.04 3.13 0.82
C GLY A 88 0.27 3.60 1.44
N SER A 89 1.40 3.37 0.76
CA SER A 89 2.72 3.79 1.25
C SER A 89 2.92 5.30 1.34
N LEU A 90 2.18 6.07 0.56
CA LEU A 90 2.20 7.53 0.57
C LEU A 90 1.55 8.13 1.83
N ARG A 91 0.98 7.29 2.72
CA ARG A 91 0.55 7.70 4.05
C ARG A 91 1.72 7.83 5.03
N SER A 92 2.88 7.23 4.73
CA SER A 92 4.09 7.35 5.55
C SER A 92 4.56 8.81 5.64
N PRO A 93 5.05 9.30 6.80
CA PRO A 93 5.44 10.70 6.98
C PRO A 93 6.62 11.17 6.11
N ASP A 94 7.50 10.27 5.69
CA ASP A 94 8.80 10.57 5.09
C ASP A 94 9.02 9.85 3.74
N LEU A 95 7.97 9.26 3.15
CA LEU A 95 8.04 8.47 1.91
C LEU A 95 9.00 7.27 1.97
N THR A 96 9.52 6.89 3.14
CA THR A 96 10.44 5.76 3.28
C THR A 96 9.79 4.46 2.80
N LEU A 97 8.53 4.23 3.22
CA LEU A 97 7.77 3.05 2.78
C LEU A 97 7.51 3.06 1.27
N PHE A 98 7.26 4.24 0.70
CA PHE A 98 7.10 4.40 -0.75
C PHE A 98 8.41 4.07 -1.49
N SER A 99 9.57 4.53 -1.00
CA SER A 99 10.87 4.17 -1.57
C SER A 99 11.12 2.66 -1.50
N ILE A 100 10.86 2.02 -0.35
CA ILE A 100 11.08 0.57 -0.17
C ILE A 100 10.31 -0.24 -1.22
N LEU A 101 9.04 0.07 -1.45
CA LEU A 101 8.21 -0.66 -2.42
C LEU A 101 8.65 -0.41 -3.86
N VAL A 102 9.04 0.83 -4.18
CA VAL A 102 9.59 1.18 -5.49
C VAL A 102 10.89 0.41 -5.77
N ASP A 103 11.77 0.31 -4.76
CA ASP A 103 13.04 -0.41 -4.80
C ASP A 103 12.85 -1.92 -4.88
N ALA A 104 11.83 -2.45 -4.20
CA ALA A 104 11.42 -3.85 -4.30
C ALA A 104 10.88 -4.21 -5.70
N GLY A 105 10.58 -3.20 -6.53
CA GLY A 105 10.19 -3.41 -7.92
C GLY A 105 8.69 -3.27 -8.19
N VAL A 106 7.92 -2.69 -7.26
CA VAL A 106 6.51 -2.36 -7.54
C VAL A 106 6.44 -1.40 -8.73
N ARG A 107 5.55 -1.70 -9.68
CA ARG A 107 5.30 -0.89 -10.88
C ARG A 107 3.80 -0.64 -11.00
N ILE A 108 3.43 0.62 -11.25
CA ILE A 108 2.06 1.02 -11.54
C ILE A 108 1.93 1.49 -12.99
N PRO A 109 0.72 1.40 -13.60
CA PRO A 109 0.50 1.92 -14.93
C PRO A 109 0.82 3.42 -15.00
N ALA A 110 1.45 3.86 -16.08
CA ALA A 110 1.67 5.28 -16.36
C ALA A 110 0.45 5.89 -17.10
N LYS A 111 -0.77 5.66 -16.60
CA LYS A 111 -1.97 6.32 -17.14
C LYS A 111 -2.10 7.71 -16.53
N GLN A 112 -2.81 8.60 -17.20
CA GLN A 112 -3.03 9.97 -16.72
C GLN A 112 -3.68 10.00 -15.33
N GLU A 113 -4.66 9.14 -15.07
CA GLU A 113 -5.34 9.05 -13.76
C GLU A 113 -4.38 8.65 -12.64
N ASP A 114 -3.52 7.65 -12.88
CA ASP A 114 -2.53 7.19 -11.90
C ASP A 114 -1.49 8.27 -11.59
N ILE A 115 -1.00 8.97 -12.63
CA ILE A 115 -0.03 10.06 -12.48
C ILE A 115 -0.65 11.24 -11.75
N TYR A 116 -1.89 11.60 -12.11
CA TYR A 116 -2.65 12.64 -11.42
C TYR A 116 -2.83 12.30 -9.95
N ARG A 117 -3.29 11.08 -9.63
CA ARG A 117 -3.49 10.62 -8.26
C ARG A 117 -2.18 10.61 -7.47
N LEU A 118 -1.09 10.14 -8.07
CA LEU A 118 0.23 10.16 -7.44
C LEU A 118 0.68 11.59 -7.11
N PHE A 119 0.51 12.54 -8.04
CA PHE A 119 0.91 13.92 -7.81
C PHE A 119 0.05 14.63 -6.77
N LEU A 120 -1.25 14.33 -6.66
CA LEU A 120 -2.09 14.83 -5.57
C LEU A 120 -1.54 14.43 -4.19
N TYR A 121 -1.09 13.18 -4.01
CA TYR A 121 -0.51 12.73 -2.73
C TYR A 121 0.86 13.36 -2.44
N LEU A 122 1.58 13.79 -3.48
CA LEU A 122 2.92 14.36 -3.37
C LEU A 122 2.93 15.90 -3.36
N GLU A 123 1.80 16.56 -3.58
CA GLU A 123 1.71 18.02 -3.77
C GLU A 123 2.37 18.81 -2.63
N ASP A 124 2.07 18.45 -1.39
CA ASP A 124 2.61 19.10 -0.18
C ASP A 124 3.89 18.44 0.35
N ARG A 125 4.42 17.42 -0.34
CA ARG A 125 5.62 16.70 0.10
C ARG A 125 6.86 17.47 -0.34
N ARG A 126 7.60 18.02 0.62
CA ARG A 126 8.88 18.72 0.40
C ARG A 126 10.10 17.79 0.50
N ASP A 127 9.96 16.57 0.01
CA ASP A 127 11.02 15.58 0.10
C ASP A 127 11.95 15.69 -1.13
N PRO A 128 13.26 15.92 -0.94
CA PRO A 128 14.20 16.12 -2.05
C PRO A 128 14.36 14.87 -2.93
N ASP A 129 14.07 13.68 -2.38
CA ASP A 129 14.28 12.40 -3.04
C ASP A 129 13.09 11.96 -3.90
N ILE A 130 11.96 12.66 -3.85
CA ILE A 130 10.76 12.37 -4.67
C ILE A 130 11.12 12.16 -6.13
N ARG A 131 11.94 13.05 -6.70
CA ARG A 131 12.35 12.94 -8.12
C ARG A 131 13.13 11.66 -8.38
N SER A 132 14.00 11.27 -7.47
CA SER A 132 14.78 10.03 -7.55
C SER A 132 13.86 8.80 -7.43
N ILE A 133 12.93 8.80 -6.47
CA ILE A 133 11.95 7.73 -6.28
C ILE A 133 11.06 7.56 -7.53
N LEU A 134 10.53 8.65 -8.08
CA LEU A 134 9.69 8.62 -9.28
C LEU A 134 10.44 8.07 -10.51
N ASN A 135 11.74 8.36 -10.64
CA ASN A 135 12.55 7.78 -11.71
C ASN A 135 12.71 6.26 -11.55
N ARG A 136 12.93 5.78 -10.32
CA ARG A 136 13.04 4.34 -10.02
C ARG A 136 11.70 3.59 -10.17
N LEU A 137 10.58 4.27 -9.91
CA LEU A 137 9.25 3.72 -10.16
C LEU A 137 9.01 3.41 -11.65
N GLY A 138 9.76 4.07 -12.54
CA GLY A 138 9.75 3.76 -13.97
C GLY A 138 8.52 4.27 -14.72
N MET A 139 7.78 5.25 -14.16
CA MET A 139 6.67 5.86 -14.88
C MET A 139 7.17 6.80 -15.97
N ASP A 140 6.62 6.68 -17.18
CA ASP A 140 6.88 7.62 -18.28
C ASP A 140 6.15 8.96 -18.06
N LEU A 141 6.72 9.77 -17.17
CA LEU A 141 6.24 11.12 -16.89
C LEU A 141 6.37 12.06 -18.10
N LYS A 142 7.20 11.75 -19.09
CA LYS A 142 7.37 12.63 -20.27
C LYS A 142 6.12 12.60 -21.13
N ARG A 143 5.53 11.41 -21.33
CA ARG A 143 4.35 11.24 -22.17
C ARG A 143 3.07 11.77 -21.52
N TYR A 144 2.91 11.58 -20.21
CA TYR A 144 1.63 11.81 -19.52
C TYR A 144 1.69 12.85 -18.39
N GLY A 145 2.88 13.22 -17.90
CA GLY A 145 3.04 14.14 -16.78
C GLY A 145 2.62 15.58 -17.11
N GLY A 146 2.84 16.04 -18.35
CA GLY A 146 2.44 17.39 -18.76
C GLY A 146 0.92 17.60 -18.75
N GLU A 147 0.13 16.58 -19.07
CA GLU A 147 -1.33 16.66 -18.99
C GLU A 147 -1.83 16.59 -17.55
N ALA A 148 -1.29 15.66 -16.75
CA ALA A 148 -1.62 15.55 -15.33
C ALA A 148 -1.33 16.87 -14.56
N LEU A 149 -0.19 17.52 -14.82
CA LEU A 149 0.15 18.81 -14.23
C LEU A 149 -0.80 19.94 -14.67
N ARG A 150 -1.22 19.95 -15.95
CA ARG A 150 -2.24 20.91 -16.42
C ARG A 150 -3.59 20.69 -15.75
N SER A 151 -4.01 19.44 -15.59
CA SER A 151 -5.25 19.09 -14.87
C SER A 151 -5.19 19.56 -13.42
N MET A 152 -4.09 19.30 -12.69
CA MET A 152 -3.89 19.82 -11.32
C MET A 152 -3.95 21.34 -11.25
N ALA A 153 -3.25 22.04 -12.16
CA ALA A 153 -3.28 23.51 -12.20
C ALA A 153 -4.68 24.07 -12.49
N SER A 154 -5.50 23.35 -13.27
CA SER A 154 -6.89 23.75 -13.53
C SER A 154 -7.84 23.50 -12.35
N CYS A 155 -7.60 22.45 -11.56
CA CYS A 155 -8.39 22.12 -10.36
C CYS A 155 -8.03 23.03 -9.17
N GLY A 156 -6.75 23.40 -9.00
CA GLY A 156 -6.31 24.31 -7.94
C GLY A 156 -6.84 25.74 -8.04
N ASN A 157 -7.39 26.14 -9.20
CA ASN A 157 -8.05 27.44 -9.41
C ASN A 157 -9.56 27.44 -9.08
N GLN A 158 -10.11 26.31 -8.59
CA GLN A 158 -11.54 26.17 -8.28
C GLN A 158 -11.86 26.02 -6.78
N LEU A 159 -10.87 26.23 -5.90
CA LEU A 159 -11.02 26.30 -4.43
C LEU A 159 -10.77 27.74 -3.95
#